data_AF-A0A820RI55-F1
#
_entry.id   AF-A0A820RI55-F1
#
_cell.length_a   1.000
_cell.length_b   1.000
_cell.length_c   1.000
_cell.angle_alpha   90.00
_cell.angle_beta   90.00
_cell.angle_gamma   90.00
#
_symmetry.space_group_name_H-M   'P 1'
#
loop_
_entity.id
_entity.type
_entity.pdbx_description
1 polymer ?
#
loop_
_entity_poly.entity_id
_entity_poly.type
_entity_poly.pdbx_seq_one_letter_code
_entity_poly.pdbx_strand_id
1 'polypeptide(L)'
;ALPIYINDIGENLKSDEDIALIRFDTYADFLVPKNVQADEIETLDHLIPAIDNQCWILPAVYRGFIKKIFWFKPPWAHQFQDGLYQLQIGKCQQTGVLKYAQTKKKDFV
;
A
#
# COMPACT_ATOMS: atom_id res chain seq x y z
N ALA A 1 15.49 -1.26 -8.29
CA ALA A 1 14.72 -2.50 -8.51
C ALA A 1 13.23 -2.28 -8.28
N LEU A 2 12.79 -1.78 -7.12
CA LEU A 2 11.38 -1.51 -6.84
C LEU A 2 10.64 -0.57 -7.84
N PRO A 3 11.27 0.53 -8.31
CA PRO A 3 10.67 1.38 -9.34
C PRO A 3 10.37 0.66 -10.65
N ILE A 4 11.16 -0.36 -11.00
CA ILE A 4 10.97 -1.18 -12.20
C ILE A 4 9.72 -2.05 -12.04
N TYR A 5 9.54 -2.68 -10.87
CA TYR A 5 8.35 -3.50 -10.60
C TYR A 5 7.06 -2.67 -10.56
N ILE A 6 7.09 -1.44 -10.03
CA ILE A 6 5.92 -0.56 -10.02
C ILE A 6 5.58 -0.04 -11.42
N ASN A 7 6.59 0.24 -12.26
CA ASN A 7 6.36 0.57 -13.67
C ASN A 7 5.81 -0.62 -14.44
N ASP A 8 6.39 -1.80 -14.29
CA ASP A 8 5.88 -2.99 -14.97
C ASP A 8 4.45 -3.31 -14.53
N ILE A 9 4.13 -3.14 -13.24
CA ILE A 9 2.75 -3.26 -12.72
C ILE A 9 1.86 -2.18 -13.32
N GLY A 10 2.27 -0.92 -13.31
CA GLY A 10 1.46 0.21 -13.76
C GLY A 10 1.22 0.27 -15.27
N GLU A 11 2.19 -0.17 -16.07
CA GLU A 11 2.12 -0.16 -17.54
C GLU A 11 1.42 -1.40 -18.10
N ASN A 12 1.55 -2.56 -17.44
CA ASN A 12 1.04 -3.83 -17.98
C ASN A 12 -0.25 -4.32 -17.31
N LEU A 13 -0.61 -3.82 -16.13
CA LEU A 13 -1.83 -4.27 -15.44
C LEU A 13 -2.94 -3.25 -15.65
N LYS A 14 -4.04 -3.75 -16.21
CA LYS A 14 -5.25 -2.95 -16.36
C LYS A 14 -5.88 -2.72 -14.97
N SER A 15 -6.54 -1.59 -14.79
CA SER A 15 -7.13 -1.17 -13.50
C SER A 15 -8.22 -2.12 -12.96
N ASP A 16 -8.71 -3.03 -13.79
CA ASP A 16 -9.70 -4.05 -13.48
C ASP A 16 -9.10 -5.38 -13.00
N GLU A 17 -7.78 -5.56 -13.03
CA GLU A 17 -7.13 -6.79 -12.54
C GLU A 17 -6.90 -6.76 -11.01
N ASP A 18 -7.31 -7.84 -10.34
CA ASP A 18 -7.20 -8.00 -8.89
C ASP A 18 -5.80 -8.52 -8.49
N ILE A 19 -4.83 -7.63 -8.29
CA ILE A 19 -3.49 -8.04 -7.84
C ILE A 19 -3.47 -8.27 -6.33
N ALA A 20 -2.89 -9.40 -5.93
CA ALA A 20 -2.51 -9.69 -4.55
C ALA A 20 -1.00 -9.55 -4.36
N LEU A 21 -0.60 -8.70 -3.41
CA LEU A 21 0.79 -8.59 -2.98
C LEU A 21 1.10 -9.67 -1.95
N ILE A 22 2.12 -10.50 -2.21
CA ILE A 22 2.68 -11.43 -1.23
C ILE A 22 4.02 -10.88 -0.78
N ARG A 23 4.16 -10.58 0.52
CA ARG A 23 5.37 -9.98 1.07
C ARG A 23 5.91 -10.76 2.25
N PHE A 24 7.22 -11.01 2.23
CA PHE A 24 7.99 -11.62 3.31
C PHE A 24 8.89 -10.55 3.91
N ASP A 25 8.53 -10.03 5.08
CA ASP A 25 9.27 -8.95 5.72
C ASP A 25 8.99 -8.88 7.22
N THR A 26 9.99 -8.45 7.99
CA THR A 26 9.85 -8.14 9.40
C THR A 26 9.18 -6.79 9.65
N TYR A 27 9.27 -5.82 8.75
CA TYR A 27 8.74 -4.47 8.94
C TYR A 27 7.46 -4.26 8.14
N ALA A 28 6.44 -3.68 8.74
CA ALA A 28 5.24 -3.30 8.00
C ALA A 28 5.47 -1.96 7.27
N ASP A 29 5.59 -2.01 5.95
CA ASP A 29 5.75 -0.83 5.09
C ASP A 29 4.39 -0.17 4.78
N PHE A 30 3.71 0.28 5.83
CA PHE A 30 2.49 1.08 5.74
C PHE A 30 2.74 2.55 6.13
N LEU A 31 3.95 3.05 5.88
CA LEU A 31 4.24 4.46 6.04
C LEU A 31 3.57 5.24 4.90
N VAL A 32 2.79 6.25 5.28
CA VAL A 32 2.29 7.24 4.32
C VAL A 32 3.45 8.18 3.99
N PRO A 33 3.74 8.44 2.71
CA PRO A 33 4.65 9.51 2.34
C PRO A 33 4.16 10.82 2.95
N LYS A 34 4.92 11.42 3.87
CA LYS A 34 4.46 12.53 4.72
C LYS A 34 4.03 13.79 3.96
N ASN A 35 4.42 13.92 2.69
CA ASN A 35 4.23 15.13 1.89
C ASN A 35 3.60 14.89 0.51
N VAL A 36 3.06 13.69 0.25
CA VAL A 36 2.52 13.38 -1.09
C VAL A 36 1.03 13.68 -1.12
N GLN A 37 0.63 14.54 -2.07
CA GLN A 37 -0.77 14.84 -2.31
C GLN A 37 -1.44 13.64 -2.98
N ALA A 38 -2.69 13.35 -2.61
CA ALA A 38 -3.41 12.23 -3.22
C ALA A 38 -3.57 12.40 -4.75
N ASP A 39 -3.64 13.64 -5.23
CA ASP A 39 -3.78 13.97 -6.64
C ASP A 39 -2.46 13.77 -7.41
N GLU A 40 -1.30 13.92 -6.75
CA GLU A 40 0.00 13.64 -7.35
C GLU A 40 0.16 12.13 -7.64
N ILE A 41 -0.48 11.27 -6.85
CA ILE A 41 -0.42 9.82 -7.03
C ILE A 41 -1.23 9.34 -8.25
N GLU A 42 -1.99 10.24 -8.91
CA GLU A 42 -2.85 9.90 -10.05
C GLU A 42 -2.11 9.58 -11.35
N THR A 43 -0.80 9.81 -11.44
CA THR A 43 -0.01 9.40 -12.60
C THR A 43 1.24 8.66 -12.14
N LEU A 44 1.65 7.64 -12.92
CA LEU A 44 2.84 6.85 -12.62
C LEU A 44 4.10 7.73 -12.55
N ASP A 45 4.16 8.77 -13.38
CA ASP A 45 5.28 9.73 -13.44
C ASP A 45 5.50 10.49 -12.13
N HIS A 46 4.43 10.77 -11.39
CA HIS A 46 4.47 11.42 -10.09
C HIS A 46 4.55 10.42 -8.93
N LEU A 47 4.13 9.17 -9.18
CA LEU A 47 4.19 8.07 -8.22
C LEU A 47 5.62 7.61 -7.95
N ILE A 48 6.42 7.39 -9.00
CA ILE A 48 7.78 6.84 -8.89
C ILE A 48 8.71 7.72 -8.03
N PRO A 49 8.76 9.06 -8.19
CA PRO A 49 9.64 9.92 -7.40
C PRO A 49 9.18 10.11 -5.96
N ALA A 50 7.87 9.98 -5.72
CA ALA A 50 7.23 10.12 -4.42
C ALA A 50 7.42 8.88 -3.51
N ILE A 51 7.87 7.78 -4.10
CA ILE A 51 7.98 6.47 -3.46
C ILE A 51 9.43 6.20 -3.05
N ASP A 52 9.68 6.18 -1.74
CA ASP A 52 10.80 5.45 -1.16
C ASP A 52 10.40 3.98 -0.92
N ASN A 53 11.38 3.08 -0.80
CA ASN A 53 11.17 1.62 -0.68
C ASN A 53 10.21 1.21 0.46
N GLN A 54 9.96 2.10 1.43
CA GLN A 54 9.09 1.86 2.58
C GLN A 54 7.68 2.49 2.47
N CYS A 55 7.41 3.25 1.41
CA CYS A 55 6.20 4.10 1.31
C CYS A 55 5.38 3.87 0.02
N TRP A 56 5.61 2.76 -0.69
CA TRP A 56 5.04 2.49 -2.02
C TRP A 56 3.70 1.76 -2.02
N ILE A 57 3.46 0.92 -1.00
CA ILE A 57 2.31 0.00 -0.96
C ILE A 57 1.01 0.79 -0.89
N LEU A 58 0.95 1.79 0.00
CA LEU A 58 -0.25 2.59 0.19
C LEU A 58 -0.66 3.34 -1.10
N PRO A 59 0.23 4.06 -1.80
CA PRO A 59 -0.09 4.62 -3.11
C PRO A 59 -0.61 3.59 -4.14
N ALA A 60 -0.02 2.39 -4.21
CA ALA A 60 -0.47 1.34 -5.13
C ALA A 60 -1.85 0.77 -4.75
N VAL A 61 -2.18 0.69 -3.46
CA VAL A 61 -3.52 0.34 -2.97
C VAL A 61 -4.53 1.46 -3.28
N TYR A 62 -4.16 2.73 -3.08
CA TYR A 62 -5.02 3.88 -3.39
C TYR A 62 -5.40 3.94 -4.86
N ARG A 63 -4.46 3.60 -5.75
CA ARG A 63 -4.68 3.49 -7.20
C ARG A 63 -5.53 2.29 -7.61
N GLY A 64 -5.79 1.36 -6.70
CA GLY A 64 -6.57 0.16 -6.96
C GLY A 64 -5.79 -0.99 -7.62
N PHE A 65 -4.48 -0.82 -7.84
CA PHE A 65 -3.64 -1.90 -8.39
C PHE A 65 -3.58 -3.08 -7.42
N ILE A 66 -3.35 -2.81 -6.13
CA ILE A 66 -3.28 -3.85 -5.09
C ILE A 66 -4.57 -3.86 -4.30
N LYS A 67 -5.30 -4.99 -4.34
CA LYS A 67 -6.55 -5.17 -3.58
C LYS A 67 -6.39 -6.04 -2.36
N LYS A 68 -5.37 -6.90 -2.33
CA LYS A 68 -5.08 -7.81 -1.21
C LYS A 68 -3.59 -7.82 -0.89
N ILE A 69 -3.27 -7.88 0.39
CA ILE A 69 -1.89 -7.95 0.88
C ILE A 69 -1.81 -9.15 1.83
N PHE A 70 -0.96 -10.10 1.50
CA PHE A 70 -0.57 -11.20 2.37
C PHE A 70 0.81 -10.91 2.92
N TRP A 71 0.88 -10.68 4.23
CA TRP A 71 2.14 -10.35 4.90
C TRP A 71 2.61 -11.52 5.76
N PHE A 72 3.80 -12.02 5.47
CA PHE A 72 4.46 -13.08 6.21
C PHE A 72 5.63 -12.47 6.97
N LYS A 73 5.51 -12.43 8.29
CA LYS A 73 6.58 -11.98 9.19
C LYS A 73 7.12 -13.16 10.00
N PRO A 74 8.40 -13.13 10.40
CA PRO A 74 8.94 -14.13 11.29
C PRO A 74 8.23 -14.18 12.66
N PRO A 75 8.24 -15.32 13.37
CA PRO A 75 7.56 -15.48 14.66
C PRO A 75 8.02 -14.51 15.76
N TRP A 76 9.26 -14.03 15.66
CA TRP A 76 9.86 -13.08 16.61
C TRP A 76 9.51 -11.61 16.33
N ALA A 77 8.82 -11.32 15.24
CA ALA A 77 8.42 -9.96 14.87
C ALA A 77 7.04 -9.64 15.47
N HIS A 78 6.99 -8.72 16.44
CA HIS A 78 5.79 -8.42 17.24
C HIS A 78 5.22 -7.02 17.01
N GLN A 79 5.80 -6.23 16.10
CA GLN A 79 5.41 -4.84 15.82
C GLN A 79 3.97 -4.67 15.29
N PHE A 80 3.38 -5.72 14.70
CA PHE A 80 1.94 -5.82 14.46
C PHE A 80 1.47 -7.24 14.75
N GLN A 81 0.20 -7.40 15.14
CA GLN A 81 -0.35 -8.72 15.44
C GLN A 81 -0.72 -9.47 14.16
N ASP A 82 -0.72 -10.80 14.25
CA ASP A 82 -1.28 -11.63 13.19
C ASP A 82 -2.81 -11.48 13.17
N GLY A 83 -3.39 -11.60 11.98
CA GLY A 83 -4.84 -11.58 11.79
C GLY A 83 -5.27 -10.99 10.45
N LEU A 84 -6.58 -10.93 10.25
CA LEU A 84 -7.18 -10.29 9.08
C LEU A 84 -7.45 -8.81 9.37
N TYR A 85 -6.96 -7.94 8.50
CA TYR A 85 -7.13 -6.50 8.62
C TYR A 85 -7.91 -5.95 7.43
N GLN A 86 -8.81 -5.01 7.70
CA GLN A 86 -9.39 -4.16 6.68
C GLN A 86 -8.60 -2.86 6.62
N LEU A 87 -8.02 -2.60 5.45
CA LEU A 87 -7.32 -1.36 5.14
C LEU A 87 -8.26 -0.44 4.34
N GLN A 88 -8.39 0.80 4.78
CA GLN A 88 -9.07 1.87 4.06
C GLN A 88 -8.07 2.98 3.77
N ILE A 89 -8.04 3.45 2.54
CA ILE A 89 -7.12 4.51 2.12
C ILE A 89 -7.89 5.57 1.33
N GLY A 90 -7.52 6.83 1.51
CA GLY A 90 -8.20 7.92 0.84
C GLY A 90 -7.50 9.26 0.99
N LYS A 91 -8.00 10.24 0.23
CA LYS A 91 -7.59 11.63 0.32
C LYS A 91 -8.21 12.30 1.55
N CYS A 92 -7.39 12.98 2.34
CA CYS A 92 -7.91 13.84 3.41
C CYS A 92 -8.49 15.13 2.81
N GLN A 93 -9.78 15.40 3.06
CA GLN A 93 -10.47 16.57 2.49
C GLN A 93 -9.87 17.91 2.95
N GLN A 94 -9.31 17.98 4.15
CA GLN A 94 -8.75 19.23 4.71
C GLN A 94 -7.36 19.53 4.18
N THR A 95 -6.53 18.50 4.00
CA THR A 95 -5.09 18.66 3.75
C THR A 95 -4.65 18.18 2.36
N GLY A 96 -5.52 17.50 1.61
CA GLY A 96 -5.21 16.90 0.31
C GLY A 96 -4.27 15.68 0.34
N VAL A 97 -3.54 15.47 1.45
CA VAL A 97 -2.64 14.33 1.62
C VAL A 97 -3.36 13.00 1.75
N LEU A 98 -2.67 11.94 1.35
CA LEU A 98 -3.13 10.57 1.54
C LEU A 98 -3.22 10.21 3.03
N LYS A 99 -4.26 9.49 3.43
CA LYS A 99 -4.41 8.92 4.77
C LYS A 99 -4.93 7.50 4.66
N TYR A 100 -4.59 6.67 5.63
CA TYR A 100 -5.17 5.34 5.75
C TYR A 100 -5.66 5.08 7.17
N ALA A 101 -6.59 4.15 7.29
CA ALA A 101 -7.04 3.57 8.53
C ALA A 101 -7.01 2.04 8.38
N GLN A 102 -6.65 1.35 9.47
CA GLN A 102 -6.69 -0.10 9.52
C GLN A 102 -7.58 -0.55 10.67
N THR A 103 -8.37 -1.60 10.46
CA THR A 103 -9.18 -2.21 11.51
C THR A 103 -8.98 -3.72 11.47
N LYS A 104 -8.60 -4.31 12.60
CA LYS A 104 -8.53 -5.77 12.74
C LYS A 104 -9.96 -6.31 12.68
N LYS A 105 -10.25 -7.20 11.72
CA LYS A 105 -11.52 -7.92 11.71
C LYS A 105 -11.49 -8.90 12.88
N LYS A 106 -12.57 -8.94 13.66
CA LYS A 106 -12.74 -9.99 14.68
C LYS A 106 -12.77 -11.33 13.97
N ASP A 107 -12.00 -12.29 14.47
CA ASP A 107 -12.05 -13.65 13.98
C ASP A 107 -13.47 -14.17 14.19
N PHE A 108 -14.18 -14.48 13.11
CA PHE A 108 -15.39 -15.26 13.20
C PHE A 108 -14.95 -16.72 13.36
N VAL A 109 -14.87 -17.16 14.62
CA VAL A 109 -14.83 -18.59 14.97
C VAL A 109 -16.25 -19.11 15.03
#